data_AF-A0A2E8CW49-F1
#
_entry.id   AF-A0A2E8CW49-F1
#
_cell.length_a   1.000
_cell.length_b   1.000
_cell.length_c   1.000
_cell.angle_alpha   90.00
_cell.angle_beta   90.00
_cell.angle_gamma   90.00
#
_symmetry.space_group_name_H-M   'P 1'
#
loop_
_entity.id
_entity.type
_entity.pdbx_description
1 polymer ?
#
loop_
_entity_poly.entity_id
_entity_poly.type
_entity_poly.pdbx_seq_one_letter_code
_entity_poly.pdbx_strand_id
1 'polypeptide(L)' 'MFVTSRVWLIYTLLLVMAIPWYWRFLPSAMTIVSGVPAWVFSSLLFSAAISAYTAWLLREPWPSETTAEASDE' A
#
# COMPACT_ATOMS: atom_id res chain seq x y z
N MET A 1 20.41 -5.54 -3.54
CA MET A 1 19.58 -4.32 -3.38
C MET A 1 18.34 -4.43 -4.28
N PHE A 2 17.52 -5.46 -4.08
CA PHE A 2 16.26 -5.65 -4.81
C PHE A 2 15.13 -5.60 -3.79
N VAL A 3 14.92 -4.44 -3.17
CA VAL A 3 13.57 -4.15 -2.66
C VAL A 3 12.72 -4.03 -3.92
N THR A 4 12.17 -5.17 -4.31
CA THR A 4 11.55 -5.51 -5.58
C THR A 4 10.75 -4.34 -6.12
N SER A 5 11.09 -3.79 -7.29
CA SER A 5 10.41 -2.62 -7.91
C SER A 5 8.88 -2.75 -7.95
N ARG A 6 8.38 -4.00 -7.94
CA ARG A 6 6.97 -4.37 -7.78
C ARG A 6 6.33 -3.83 -6.50
N VAL A 7 7.01 -3.92 -5.35
CA VAL A 7 6.53 -3.41 -4.05
C VAL A 7 6.35 -1.90 -4.13
N TRP A 8 7.35 -1.19 -4.66
CA TRP A 8 7.29 0.25 -4.87
C TRP A 8 6.17 0.67 -5.82
N LEU A 9 5.96 -0.07 -6.92
CA LEU A 9 4.90 0.19 -7.89
C LEU A 9 3.52 0.05 -7.23
N ILE A 10 3.32 -1.02 -6.44
CA ILE A 10 2.08 -1.25 -5.68
C ILE A 10 1.85 -0.11 -4.68
N TYR A 11 2.82 0.25 -3.85
CA TYR A 11 2.68 1.37 -2.91
C TYR A 11 2.38 2.70 -3.62
N THR A 12 3.05 2.98 -4.74
CA THR A 12 2.80 4.19 -5.53
C THR A 12 1.37 4.22 -6.04
N LEU A 13 0.86 3.09 -6.56
CA LEU A 13 -0.51 2.99 -7.04
C LEU A 13 -1.52 3.19 -5.90
N LEU A 14 -1.30 2.54 -4.75
CA LEU A 14 -2.16 2.71 -3.58
C LEU A 14 -2.14 4.15 -3.06
N LEU A 15 -0.98 4.81 -3.07
CA LEU A 15 -0.84 6.20 -2.64
C LEU A 15 -1.58 7.16 -3.57
N VAL A 16 -1.41 7.00 -4.89
CA VAL A 16 -2.09 7.82 -5.90
C VAL A 16 -3.61 7.63 -5.84
N MET A 17 -4.08 6.43 -5.51
CA MET A 17 -5.51 6.14 -5.32
C MET A 17 -6.04 6.63 -3.96
N ALA A 18 -5.22 6.63 -2.90
CA ALA A 18 -5.61 7.08 -1.58
C ALA A 18 -5.86 8.59 -1.51
N ILE A 19 -5.13 9.38 -2.31
CA ILE A 19 -5.27 10.82 -2.42
C ILE A 19 -6.25 11.10 -3.57
N PRO A 20 -7.46 11.60 -3.32
CA PRO A 20 -8.46 11.76 -4.37
C PRO A 20 -8.28 13.05 -5.19
N TRP A 21 -7.05 13.35 -5.60
CA TRP A 21 -6.73 14.58 -6.35
C TRP A 21 -7.48 14.64 -7.70
N TYR A 22 -7.79 13.48 -8.29
CA TYR A 22 -8.53 13.31 -9.53
C TYR A 22 -10.05 13.46 -9.35
N TRP A 23 -10.57 13.35 -8.13
CA TRP A 23 -12.01 13.40 -7.87
C TRP A 23 -12.60 14.77 -8.21
N ARG A 24 -11.81 15.85 -8.13
CA ARG A 24 -12.25 17.19 -8.58
C ARG A 24 -12.81 17.23 -10.02
N PHE A 25 -12.44 16.26 -10.87
CA PHE A 25 -12.89 16.14 -12.26
C PHE A 25 -14.09 15.19 -12.44
N LEU A 26 -14.52 14.53 -11.37
CA LEU A 26 -15.61 13.57 -11.36
C LEU A 26 -16.84 14.21 -10.70
N PRO A 27 -18.01 14.20 -11.37
CA PRO A 27 -19.23 14.86 -10.87
C PRO A 27 -19.72 14.32 -9.52
N SER A 28 -19.31 13.10 -9.15
CA SER A 28 -19.67 12.41 -7.91
C SER A 28 -18.68 12.60 -6.75
N ALA A 29 -17.64 13.43 -6.90
CA ALA A 29 -16.65 13.66 -5.84
C ALA A 29 -17.18 14.43 -4.63
N MET A 30 -18.19 15.26 -4.85
CA MET A 30 -18.87 16.00 -3.80
C MET A 30 -20.07 15.22 -3.22
N THR A 31 -20.16 13.91 -3.50
CA THR A 31 -21.25 13.10 -2.95
C THR A 31 -21.01 12.90 -1.46
N ILE A 32 -21.87 13.51 -0.64
CA ILE A 32 -21.90 13.30 0.80
C ILE A 32 -22.68 12.01 1.04
N VAL A 33 -22.00 11.00 1.60
CA VAL A 33 -22.61 9.73 1.98
C VAL A 33 -22.67 9.68 3.49
N SER A 34 -23.88 9.62 4.07
CA SER A 34 -24.07 9.55 5.54
C SER A 34 -23.45 10.74 6.30
N GLY A 35 -23.52 11.95 5.73
CA GLY A 35 -22.97 13.18 6.35
C GLY A 35 -21.45 13.32 6.25
N VAL A 36 -20.76 12.33 5.67
CA VAL A 36 -19.31 12.35 5.47
C VAL A 36 -19.01 12.37 3.97
N PRO A 37 -18.01 13.11 3.50
CA PRO A 37 -17.60 13.04 2.11
C PRO A 37 -17.21 11.61 1.71
N ALA A 38 -17.65 11.14 0.54
CA ALA A 38 -17.30 9.82 0.01
C ALA A 38 -15.78 9.55 0.00
N TRP A 39 -14.98 10.62 -0.07
CA TRP A 39 -13.54 10.50 -0.09
C TRP A 39 -12.89 9.98 1.18
N VAL A 40 -13.53 10.20 2.31
CA VAL A 40 -13.06 9.69 3.59
C VAL A 40 -13.08 8.15 3.57
N PHE A 41 -14.12 7.55 3.01
CA PHE A 41 -14.24 6.09 2.91
C PHE A 41 -13.19 5.50 1.98
N SER A 42 -12.91 6.12 0.84
CA SER A 42 -11.85 5.67 -0.06
C SER A 42 -10.48 5.77 0.58
N SER A 43 -10.14 6.90 1.23
CA SER A 43 -8.87 7.04 1.93
C SER A 43 -8.72 6.01 3.07
N LEU A 44 -9.80 5.72 3.79
CA LEU A 44 -9.81 4.69 4.84
C LEU A 44 -9.57 3.29 4.27
N LEU A 45 -10.23 2.95 3.16
CA LEU A 45 -10.07 1.67 2.48
C LEU A 45 -8.64 1.47 1.97
N PHE A 46 -8.07 2.48 1.30
CA PHE A 46 -6.70 2.40 0.80
C PHE A 46 -5.67 2.39 1.94
N SER A 47 -5.91 3.11 3.05
CA SER A 47 -5.05 3.01 4.24
C SER A 47 -5.08 1.61 4.84
N ALA A 48 -6.25 0.99 4.93
CA ALA A 48 -6.37 -0.39 5.41
C ALA A 48 -5.65 -1.38 4.47
N ALA A 49 -5.77 -1.19 3.15
CA ALA A 49 -5.06 -2.00 2.16
C ALA A 49 -3.54 -1.86 2.27
N ILE A 50 -3.02 -0.64 2.48
CA ILE A 50 -1.60 -0.37 2.73
C ILE A 50 -1.12 -1.13 3.97
N SER A 51 -1.84 -1.02 5.08
CA SER A 51 -1.49 -1.70 6.34
C SER A 51 -1.51 -3.23 6.18
N ALA A 52 -2.52 -3.78 5.51
CA ALA A 52 -2.61 -5.21 5.25
C ALA A 52 -1.47 -5.70 4.35
N TYR A 53 -1.13 -4.94 3.31
CA TYR A 53 -0.01 -5.25 2.43
C TYR A 53 1.33 -5.19 3.16
N THR A 54 1.51 -4.21 4.04
CA THR A 54 2.69 -4.10 4.92
C THR A 54 2.82 -5.33 5.81
N ALA A 55 1.73 -5.71 6.48
CA ALA A 55 1.70 -6.87 7.36
C ALA A 55 1.98 -8.18 6.61
N TRP A 56 1.48 -8.30 5.37
CA TRP A 56 1.77 -9.44 4.52
C TRP A 56 3.25 -9.49 4.11
N LEU A 57 3.84 -8.36 3.74
CA LEU A 57 5.25 -8.27 3.37
C LEU A 57 6.19 -8.62 4.54
N LEU A 58 5.82 -8.21 5.76
CA LEU A 58 6.56 -8.52 6.99
C LEU A 58 6.42 -9.99 7.43
N ARG A 59 5.45 -10.72 6.88
CA ARG A 59 5.27 -12.15 7.11
C ARG A 59 6.24 -13.01 6.30
N GLU A 60 6.77 -12.46 5.19
CA GLU A 60 7.83 -13.11 4.44
C GLU A 60 9.06 -13.25 5.36
N PRO A 61 9.62 -14.46 5.54
CA PRO A 61 10.82 -14.62 6.34
C PRO A 61 11.91 -13.71 5.77
N TRP A 62 12.48 -12.87 6.63
CA TRP A 62 13.70 -12.14 6.28
C TRP A 62 14.70 -13.17 5.75
N PRO A 63 15.48 -12.86 4.69
CA PRO A 63 16.55 -13.74 4.25
C PRO A 63 17.54 -13.90 5.40
N SER A 64 17.28 -14.88 6.25
CA SER A 64 18.09 -15.26 7.38
C SER A 64 19.32 -15.93 6.80
N GLU A 65 20.33 -15.11 6.52
CA GLU A 65 21.76 -15.43 6.53
C GLU A 65 22.12 -16.87 6.16
N THR A 66 21.51 -17.42 5.11
CA THR A 66 21.81 -18.75 4.56
C THR A 66 22.98 -18.58 3.59
N THR A 67 24.10 -18.04 4.06
CA THR A 67 25.37 -18.09 3.32
C THR A 67 26.63 -17.94 4.20
N ALA A 68 26.53 -17.71 5.52
CA ALA A 68 27.73 -17.53 6.34
C ALA A 68 28.33 -18.83 6.92
N GLU A 69 27.60 -19.95 6.91
CA GLU A 69 28.00 -21.18 7.63
C GLU A 69 28.20 -22.38 6.68
N ALA A 70 28.72 -22.15 5.47
CA ALA A 70 29.05 -23.22 4.51
C ALA A 70 30.51 -23.15 4.01
N SER A 71 31.39 -22.42 4.70
CA SER A 71 32.80 -22.27 4.31
C SER A 71 33.79 -22.39 5.48
N ASP A 72 33.42 -22.99 6.61
CA ASP A 72 34.34 -23.41 7.65
C ASP A 72 33.81 -24.71 8.28
N GLU A 73 34.11 -25.85 7.65
CA GLU A 73 34.51 -27.17 8.20
C GLU A 73 34.34 -28.31 7.18
#